data_AF-A0A0M4LJR2-F1
#
_entry.id   AF-A0A0M4LJR2-F1
#
_cell.length_a   1.000
_cell.length_b   1.000
_cell.length_c   1.000
_cell.angle_alpha   90.00
_cell.angle_beta   90.00
_cell.angle_gamma   90.00
#
_symmetry.space_group_name_H-M   'P 1'
#
loop_
_entity.id
_entity.type
_entity.pdbx_description
1 polymer ?
#
loop_
_entity_poly.entity_id
_entity_poly.type
_entity_poly.pdbx_seq_one_letter_code
_entity_poly.pdbx_strand_id
1 'polypeptide(L)'
;MNTNIFSSVNPSTSASLMSSSQLEIQNGKTKYGFTDGGGVLFNAAPKAGTGLVPVYRLFKNNDFLWIADDGHSTEYADAQSKYGYKSQQIDFYASPTPLSCGIPIYRFQKNGMHRMATTAADQAALKAAGWSAEGAKFWAVASADAAPAPVPTPSASAKPTASPSASASPSATASPSQKPTPSPTASATPTQTATPTPTPTTAPTQPANPDWVQWSSIAKPGQDINAVLQNPALAGKILKLPAGVFEVSNFKDQSKAIEVPSTVKGIVGEGRDTIIRMKANTSTYASWVPAQGSGDTNQLYVMRMNNGTVPQILSNFWLQGTTQGHLYNGIMVGESKPGTTVSNLLITGIPGNAGFPPGETFGLNWWRGSNSITRDVEIDGHAVTGNTYASRVTGDIVGASPIGYNSHDGAKLYNVYTHDSNYGMPTFWQSNNAETWNLQSIRNVIGINHERSFNIIHHNPVMYGAKDRIQIQFMSDQGDGNLTVIGAQSDTWISPSQSGPIGVGVKIAILTPTNYAGPNTNTIKTAPKVFQADGTTAVPYLWAH
;
A
#
# COMPACT_ATOMS: atom_id res chain seq x y z
N MET A 1 -19.07 -12.89 -5.72
CA MET A 1 -18.17 -13.94 -5.18
C MET A 1 -18.00 -13.68 -3.70
N ASN A 2 -18.16 -14.71 -2.87
CA ASN A 2 -17.96 -14.58 -1.43
C ASN A 2 -16.48 -14.80 -1.09
N THR A 3 -16.03 -14.25 0.04
CA THR A 3 -14.72 -14.47 0.63
C THR A 3 -14.87 -15.12 2.00
N ASN A 4 -13.91 -15.97 2.37
CA ASN A 4 -13.83 -16.56 3.70
C ASN A 4 -13.57 -15.46 4.72
N ILE A 5 -14.34 -15.47 5.81
CA ILE A 5 -14.07 -14.69 7.01
C ILE A 5 -13.49 -15.63 8.05
N PHE A 6 -12.25 -15.37 8.44
CA PHE A 6 -11.51 -16.16 9.41
C PHE A 6 -11.70 -15.59 10.80
N SER A 7 -11.57 -16.43 11.83
CA SER A 7 -11.59 -15.97 13.22
C SER A 7 -10.45 -16.59 14.04
N SER A 8 -9.91 -15.82 14.99
CA SER A 8 -8.95 -16.30 15.98
C SER A 8 -9.12 -15.57 17.30
N VAL A 9 -8.74 -16.20 18.40
CA VAL A 9 -8.87 -15.71 19.77
C VAL A 9 -7.51 -15.68 20.44
N ASN A 10 -7.24 -14.60 21.17
CA ASN A 10 -6.12 -14.56 22.10
C ASN A 10 -6.56 -15.17 23.45
N PRO A 11 -6.04 -16.34 23.85
CA PRO A 11 -6.48 -17.01 25.08
C PRO A 11 -6.11 -16.24 26.36
N SER A 12 -5.08 -15.39 26.32
CA SER A 12 -4.64 -14.61 27.48
C SER A 12 -5.51 -13.38 27.74
N THR A 13 -6.01 -12.74 26.68
CA THR A 13 -6.80 -11.50 26.79
C THR A 13 -8.30 -11.71 26.51
N SER A 14 -8.68 -12.89 26.03
CA SER A 14 -10.01 -13.20 25.49
C SER A 14 -10.42 -12.38 24.25
N ALA A 15 -9.52 -11.58 23.68
CA ALA A 15 -9.77 -10.81 22.47
C ALA A 15 -10.07 -11.73 21.29
N SER A 16 -11.07 -11.35 20.48
CA SER A 16 -11.43 -12.06 19.26
C SER A 16 -11.03 -11.20 18.06
N LEU A 17 -10.39 -11.78 17.06
CA LEU A 17 -10.06 -11.16 15.79
C LEU A 17 -10.83 -11.90 14.69
N MET A 18 -11.55 -11.17 13.85
CA MET A 18 -12.06 -11.65 12.57
C MET A 18 -11.45 -10.84 11.43
N SER A 19 -11.26 -11.49 10.29
CA SER A 19 -10.70 -10.84 9.11
C SER A 19 -11.05 -11.61 7.84
N SER A 20 -11.20 -10.89 6.73
CA SER A 20 -11.22 -11.49 5.38
C SER A 20 -9.82 -11.93 4.90
N SER A 21 -8.76 -11.57 5.63
CA SER A 21 -7.36 -11.90 5.32
C SER A 21 -6.83 -13.02 6.22
N GLN A 22 -6.59 -14.19 5.64
CA GLN A 22 -5.93 -15.30 6.36
C GLN A 22 -4.54 -14.90 6.88
N LEU A 23 -3.83 -14.05 6.13
CA LEU A 23 -2.52 -13.55 6.52
C LEU A 23 -2.59 -12.67 7.77
N GLU A 24 -3.65 -11.86 7.92
CA GLU A 24 -3.85 -11.08 9.14
C GLU A 24 -4.04 -11.98 10.37
N ILE A 25 -4.80 -13.08 10.24
CA ILE A 25 -4.95 -14.07 11.32
C ILE A 25 -3.61 -14.72 11.69
N GLN A 26 -2.78 -15.12 10.70
CA GLN A 26 -1.46 -15.69 10.97
C GLN A 26 -0.50 -14.68 11.63
N ASN A 27 -0.56 -13.42 11.20
CA ASN A 27 0.18 -12.34 11.84
C ASN A 27 -0.33 -12.08 13.27
N GLY A 28 -1.64 -12.14 13.49
CA GLY A 28 -2.27 -12.06 14.81
C GLY A 28 -1.76 -13.13 15.76
N LYS A 29 -1.65 -14.37 15.27
CA LYS A 29 -1.09 -15.50 16.01
C LYS A 29 0.36 -15.26 16.42
N THR A 30 1.21 -14.88 15.47
CA THR A 30 2.66 -14.75 15.70
C THR A 30 3.04 -13.51 16.50
N LYS A 31 2.32 -12.39 16.34
CA LYS A 31 2.69 -11.10 16.95
C LYS A 31 1.90 -10.76 18.20
N TYR A 32 0.64 -11.17 18.27
CA TYR A 32 -0.31 -10.69 19.27
C TYR A 32 -1.00 -11.83 20.03
N GLY A 33 -0.52 -13.07 19.87
CA GLY A 33 -0.99 -14.21 20.66
C GLY A 33 -2.40 -14.69 20.32
N PHE A 34 -2.96 -14.39 19.14
CA PHE A 34 -4.23 -14.95 18.70
C PHE A 34 -4.06 -16.41 18.23
N THR A 35 -3.91 -17.32 19.19
CA THR A 35 -3.53 -18.72 18.95
C THR A 35 -4.71 -19.69 18.93
N ASP A 36 -5.86 -19.32 19.49
CA ASP A 36 -7.01 -20.20 19.63
C ASP A 36 -7.95 -20.02 18.43
N GLY A 37 -8.12 -21.07 17.63
CA GLY A 37 -8.90 -21.02 16.38
C GLY A 37 -8.01 -20.81 15.14
N GLY A 38 -8.49 -20.00 14.19
CA GLY A 38 -7.84 -19.74 12.90
C GLY A 38 -8.55 -20.31 11.67
N GLY A 39 -9.73 -20.92 11.86
CA GLY A 39 -10.55 -21.46 10.78
C GLY A 39 -11.48 -20.42 10.15
N VAL A 40 -12.13 -20.82 9.05
CA VAL A 40 -13.21 -20.05 8.43
C VAL A 40 -14.43 -20.08 9.34
N LEU A 41 -15.02 -18.93 9.61
CA LEU A 41 -16.22 -18.78 10.43
C LEU A 41 -17.49 -18.73 9.57
N PHE A 42 -17.44 -18.00 8.44
CA PHE A 42 -18.49 -17.89 7.43
C PHE A 42 -17.96 -17.28 6.14
N ASN A 43 -18.82 -17.15 5.13
CA ASN A 43 -18.55 -16.50 3.85
C ASN A 43 -19.32 -15.18 3.73
N ALA A 44 -18.65 -14.10 3.34
CA ALA A 44 -19.25 -12.78 3.14
C ALA A 44 -18.85 -12.14 1.82
N ALA A 45 -19.51 -11.05 1.40
CA ALA A 45 -19.14 -10.36 0.19
C ALA A 45 -17.94 -9.43 0.43
N PRO A 46 -16.89 -9.44 -0.41
CA PRO A 46 -15.76 -8.53 -0.28
C PRO A 46 -16.07 -7.12 -0.81
N LYS A 47 -17.23 -6.93 -1.45
CA LYS A 47 -17.66 -5.68 -2.09
C LYS A 47 -19.14 -5.42 -1.81
N ALA A 48 -19.53 -4.15 -1.92
CA ALA A 48 -20.94 -3.75 -1.86
C ALA A 48 -21.76 -4.50 -2.92
N GLY A 49 -23.03 -4.74 -2.60
CA GLY A 49 -23.99 -5.40 -3.48
C GLY A 49 -25.41 -5.14 -3.03
N THR A 50 -26.39 -5.43 -3.89
CA THR A 50 -27.81 -5.24 -3.59
C THR A 50 -28.20 -5.98 -2.31
N GLY A 51 -28.78 -5.26 -1.34
CA GLY A 51 -29.19 -5.81 -0.05
C GLY A 51 -28.06 -6.06 0.96
N LEU A 52 -26.82 -5.63 0.65
CA LEU A 52 -25.68 -5.75 1.55
C LEU A 52 -25.22 -4.38 2.02
N VAL A 53 -24.73 -4.33 3.26
CA VAL A 53 -24.22 -3.12 3.91
C VAL A 53 -22.80 -3.35 4.40
N PRO A 54 -21.97 -2.29 4.53
CA PRO A 54 -20.62 -2.44 5.06
C PRO A 54 -20.66 -2.95 6.51
N VAL A 55 -19.77 -3.90 6.81
CA VAL A 55 -19.47 -4.32 8.17
C VAL A 55 -18.14 -3.71 8.57
N TYR A 56 -18.20 -2.71 9.43
CA TYR A 56 -17.03 -2.01 9.94
C TYR A 56 -16.36 -2.82 11.04
N ARG A 57 -15.03 -2.89 11.00
CA ARG A 57 -14.22 -3.33 12.15
C ARG A 57 -13.81 -2.12 12.97
N LEU A 58 -14.19 -2.12 14.23
CA LEU A 58 -13.84 -1.10 15.21
C LEU A 58 -12.94 -1.68 16.30
N PHE A 59 -12.10 -0.84 16.89
CA PHE A 59 -11.14 -1.26 17.92
C PHE A 59 -11.12 -0.32 19.13
N LYS A 60 -11.04 -0.89 20.33
CA LYS A 60 -10.84 -0.17 21.60
C LYS A 60 -10.24 -1.10 22.66
N ASN A 61 -9.15 -0.68 23.31
CA ASN A 61 -8.58 -1.37 24.49
C ASN A 61 -8.45 -2.90 24.33
N ASN A 62 -7.90 -3.37 23.21
CA ASN A 62 -7.77 -4.78 22.81
C ASN A 62 -9.06 -5.50 22.41
N ASP A 63 -10.21 -4.84 22.46
CA ASP A 63 -11.46 -5.36 21.94
C ASP A 63 -11.67 -4.98 20.47
N PHE A 64 -12.21 -5.93 19.70
CA PHE A 64 -12.66 -5.72 18.34
C PHE A 64 -14.16 -5.91 18.25
N LEU A 65 -14.81 -4.99 17.54
CA LEU A 65 -16.25 -4.97 17.35
C LEU A 65 -16.56 -4.88 15.86
N TRP A 66 -17.50 -5.70 15.38
CA TRP A 66 -18.00 -5.65 14.01
C TRP A 66 -19.46 -5.21 14.00
N ILE A 67 -19.76 -4.17 13.23
CA ILE A 67 -21.08 -3.56 13.12
C ILE A 67 -21.44 -3.45 11.63
N ALA A 68 -22.57 -4.04 11.26
CA ALA A 68 -23.21 -3.80 9.96
C ALA A 68 -23.93 -2.45 10.03
N ASP A 69 -23.57 -1.52 9.15
CA ASP A 69 -24.15 -0.18 9.13
C ASP A 69 -24.94 0.05 7.85
N ASP A 70 -26.27 0.03 7.99
CA ASP A 70 -27.22 0.31 6.92
C ASP A 70 -27.57 1.80 6.79
N GLY A 71 -26.94 2.67 7.60
CA GLY A 71 -27.25 4.09 7.67
C GLY A 71 -28.56 4.43 8.39
N HIS A 72 -29.29 3.43 8.88
CA HIS A 72 -30.53 3.60 9.65
C HIS A 72 -30.34 3.28 11.14
N SER A 73 -29.39 2.41 11.48
CA SER A 73 -29.01 2.15 12.87
C SER A 73 -28.08 3.23 13.43
N THR A 74 -28.22 3.58 14.71
CA THR A 74 -27.26 4.46 15.40
C THR A 74 -26.09 3.68 15.99
N GLU A 75 -26.04 2.36 15.86
CA GLU A 75 -25.10 1.50 16.59
C GLU A 75 -23.64 1.83 16.22
N TYR A 76 -23.34 2.03 14.94
CA TYR A 76 -22.01 2.40 14.45
C TYR A 76 -21.57 3.79 14.94
N ALA A 77 -22.48 4.76 14.89
CA ALA A 77 -22.22 6.13 15.36
C ALA A 77 -22.04 6.15 16.90
N ASP A 78 -22.85 5.40 17.63
CA ASP A 78 -22.80 5.31 19.09
C ASP A 78 -21.53 4.60 19.57
N ALA A 79 -21.12 3.51 18.90
CA ALA A 79 -19.85 2.83 19.17
C ALA A 79 -18.68 3.81 19.21
N GLN A 80 -18.64 4.74 18.26
CA GLN A 80 -17.59 5.74 18.17
C GLN A 80 -17.76 6.89 19.17
N SER A 81 -18.92 7.54 19.15
CA SER A 81 -19.15 8.79 19.90
C SER A 81 -19.41 8.57 21.39
N LYS A 82 -20.12 7.51 21.77
CA LYS A 82 -20.50 7.22 23.16
C LYS A 82 -19.54 6.22 23.81
N TYR A 83 -19.14 5.20 23.06
CA TYR A 83 -18.35 4.10 23.61
C TYR A 83 -16.86 4.20 23.27
N GLY A 84 -16.43 5.17 22.48
CA GLY A 84 -15.02 5.48 22.23
C GLY A 84 -14.27 4.46 21.37
N TYR A 85 -14.99 3.64 20.60
CA TYR A 85 -14.38 2.79 19.59
C TYR A 85 -13.86 3.61 18.41
N LYS A 86 -12.79 3.16 17.78
CA LYS A 86 -12.28 3.76 16.55
C LYS A 86 -12.51 2.81 15.38
N SER A 87 -13.17 3.30 14.34
CA SER A 87 -13.31 2.57 13.09
C SER A 87 -11.94 2.40 12.43
N GLN A 88 -11.57 1.16 12.09
CA GLN A 88 -10.31 0.87 11.39
C GLN A 88 -10.53 0.78 9.89
N GLN A 89 -11.51 -0.02 9.47
CA GLN A 89 -11.79 -0.30 8.06
C GLN A 89 -13.18 -0.93 7.89
N ILE A 90 -13.67 -0.95 6.65
CA ILE A 90 -14.71 -1.90 6.23
C ILE A 90 -14.01 -3.24 6.03
N ASP A 91 -14.46 -4.29 6.72
CA ASP A 91 -13.82 -5.61 6.66
C ASP A 91 -14.46 -6.48 5.56
N PHE A 92 -15.79 -6.41 5.44
CA PHE A 92 -16.60 -7.10 4.42
C PHE A 92 -18.00 -6.48 4.34
N TYR A 93 -18.86 -7.03 3.47
CA TYR A 93 -20.26 -6.66 3.31
C TYR A 93 -21.18 -7.84 3.62
N ALA A 94 -22.25 -7.59 4.37
CA ALA A 94 -23.21 -8.59 4.81
C ALA A 94 -24.64 -8.03 4.77
N SER A 95 -25.66 -8.89 4.85
CA SER A 95 -27.04 -8.42 4.89
C SER A 95 -27.41 -7.96 6.30
N PRO A 96 -28.01 -6.78 6.48
CA PRO A 96 -28.54 -6.34 7.77
C PRO A 96 -29.88 -7.01 8.12
N THR A 97 -30.44 -7.81 7.19
CA THR A 97 -31.71 -8.51 7.36
C THR A 97 -31.59 -10.01 6.99
N PRO A 98 -32.49 -10.88 7.47
CA PRO A 98 -32.46 -12.30 7.13
C PRO A 98 -32.45 -12.58 5.62
N LEU A 99 -31.54 -13.46 5.19
CA LEU A 99 -31.49 -13.99 3.83
C LEU A 99 -31.98 -15.43 3.79
N SER A 100 -32.66 -15.85 2.72
CA SER A 100 -33.14 -17.24 2.56
C SER A 100 -32.01 -18.28 2.53
N CYS A 101 -30.81 -17.89 2.06
CA CYS A 101 -29.60 -18.71 2.04
C CYS A 101 -28.57 -18.28 3.09
N GLY A 102 -28.90 -17.32 3.96
CA GLY A 102 -27.99 -16.78 4.95
C GLY A 102 -28.18 -17.39 6.33
N ILE A 103 -27.09 -17.47 7.08
CA ILE A 103 -27.08 -17.79 8.50
C ILE A 103 -26.95 -16.50 9.32
N PRO A 104 -27.64 -16.39 10.47
CA PRO A 104 -27.44 -15.28 11.40
C PRO A 104 -26.06 -15.35 12.05
N ILE A 105 -25.41 -14.19 12.17
CA ILE A 105 -24.15 -14.03 12.88
C ILE A 105 -24.45 -13.33 14.21
N TYR A 106 -24.29 -14.07 15.30
CA TYR A 106 -24.63 -13.60 16.65
C TYR A 106 -23.44 -12.95 17.32
N ARG A 107 -23.66 -11.81 17.99
CA ARG A 107 -22.65 -11.17 18.82
C ARG A 107 -22.84 -11.49 20.30
N PHE A 108 -21.73 -11.69 20.99
CA PHE A 108 -21.66 -11.93 22.42
C PHE A 108 -20.71 -10.95 23.06
N GLN A 109 -20.98 -10.57 24.31
CA GLN A 109 -20.10 -9.72 25.11
C GLN A 109 -19.76 -10.35 26.47
N LYS A 110 -18.52 -10.09 26.92
CA LYS A 110 -18.05 -10.42 28.27
C LYS A 110 -16.90 -9.50 28.64
N ASN A 111 -16.99 -8.83 29.79
CA ASN A 111 -15.93 -7.96 30.32
C ASN A 111 -15.40 -6.91 29.33
N GLY A 112 -16.29 -6.32 28.51
CA GLY A 112 -15.93 -5.35 27.48
C GLY A 112 -15.30 -5.94 26.23
N MET A 113 -15.26 -7.26 26.08
CA MET A 113 -14.81 -7.98 24.89
C MET A 113 -15.99 -8.51 24.09
N HIS A 114 -15.87 -8.51 22.77
CA HIS A 114 -16.87 -9.07 21.86
C HIS A 114 -16.38 -10.33 21.14
N ARG A 115 -17.35 -11.18 20.78
CA ARG A 115 -17.14 -12.40 20.00
C ARG A 115 -18.33 -12.70 19.12
N MET A 116 -18.07 -13.31 17.96
CA MET A 116 -19.13 -13.77 17.06
C MET A 116 -19.32 -15.29 17.13
N ALA A 117 -20.55 -15.73 16.90
CA ALA A 117 -20.93 -17.13 16.81
C ALA A 117 -21.89 -17.34 15.63
N THR A 118 -21.74 -18.47 14.94
CA THR A 118 -22.52 -18.78 13.73
C THR A 118 -23.37 -20.05 13.88
N THR A 119 -23.05 -20.91 14.85
CA THR A 119 -23.79 -22.14 15.11
C THR A 119 -24.46 -22.14 16.49
N ALA A 120 -25.48 -22.98 16.67
CA ALA A 120 -26.12 -23.16 17.97
C ALA A 120 -25.16 -23.73 19.02
N ALA A 121 -24.21 -24.58 18.61
CA ALA A 121 -23.19 -25.14 19.48
C ALA A 121 -22.23 -24.05 20.01
N ASP A 122 -21.77 -23.15 19.15
CA ASP A 122 -20.92 -22.02 19.55
C ASP A 122 -21.64 -21.11 20.53
N GLN A 123 -22.91 -20.79 20.24
CA GLN A 123 -23.73 -19.98 21.13
C GLN A 123 -23.91 -20.64 22.50
N ALA A 124 -24.18 -21.94 22.54
CA ALA A 124 -24.31 -22.69 23.79
C ALA A 124 -22.99 -22.70 24.58
N ALA A 125 -21.86 -22.90 23.91
CA ALA A 125 -20.55 -22.91 24.54
C ALA A 125 -20.15 -21.52 25.08
N LEU A 126 -20.44 -20.43 24.35
CA LEU A 126 -20.21 -19.08 24.83
C LEU A 126 -21.10 -18.74 26.03
N LYS A 127 -22.39 -19.12 26.00
CA LYS A 127 -23.29 -18.97 27.16
C LYS A 127 -22.77 -19.76 28.37
N ALA A 128 -22.36 -21.01 28.19
CA ALA A 128 -21.78 -21.83 29.25
C ALA A 128 -20.48 -21.23 29.81
N ALA A 129 -19.70 -20.54 28.97
CA ALA A 129 -18.50 -19.79 29.37
C ALA A 129 -18.82 -18.40 29.97
N GLY A 130 -20.09 -18.06 30.19
CA GLY A 130 -20.52 -16.82 30.85
C GLY A 130 -20.54 -15.59 29.95
N TRP A 131 -20.64 -15.76 28.63
CA TRP A 131 -20.85 -14.65 27.69
C TRP A 131 -22.35 -14.31 27.57
N SER A 132 -22.65 -13.01 27.46
CA SER A 132 -24.02 -12.54 27.25
C SER A 132 -24.31 -12.36 25.77
N ALA A 133 -25.43 -12.89 25.29
CA ALA A 133 -25.84 -12.76 23.88
C ALA A 133 -26.45 -11.38 23.62
N GLU A 134 -26.06 -10.75 22.51
CA GLU A 134 -26.63 -9.49 22.03
C GLU A 134 -27.54 -9.67 20.81
N GLY A 135 -27.79 -10.92 20.41
CA GLY A 135 -28.61 -11.28 19.26
C GLY A 135 -27.84 -11.33 17.94
N ALA A 136 -28.58 -11.58 16.86
CA ALA A 136 -28.04 -11.57 15.50
C ALA A 136 -27.78 -10.12 15.06
N LYS A 137 -26.59 -9.86 14.51
CA LYS A 137 -26.17 -8.52 14.08
C LYS A 137 -26.14 -8.35 12.57
N PHE A 138 -26.01 -9.44 11.83
CA PHE A 138 -26.10 -9.48 10.37
C PHE A 138 -26.24 -10.93 9.89
N TRP A 139 -26.50 -11.13 8.60
CA TRP A 139 -26.62 -12.42 7.95
C TRP A 139 -25.57 -12.58 6.86
N ALA A 140 -24.93 -13.74 6.85
CA ALA A 140 -23.88 -14.09 5.90
C ALA A 140 -24.08 -15.52 5.39
N VAL A 141 -23.27 -16.00 4.45
CA VAL A 141 -23.43 -17.34 3.88
C VAL A 141 -22.63 -18.34 4.71
N ALA A 142 -23.20 -19.52 5.00
CA ALA A 142 -22.46 -20.58 5.67
C ALA A 142 -21.21 -20.97 4.86
N SER A 143 -20.13 -21.31 5.55
CA SER A 143 -18.97 -21.95 4.91
C SER A 143 -19.09 -23.47 5.04
N ALA A 144 -18.80 -24.20 3.96
CA ALA A 144 -18.65 -25.65 4.03
C ALA A 144 -17.45 -26.04 4.91
N ASP A 145 -16.46 -25.15 5.02
CA ASP A 145 -15.26 -25.31 5.84
C ASP A 145 -15.40 -24.58 7.20
N ALA A 146 -16.63 -24.28 7.64
CA ALA A 146 -16.85 -23.57 8.89
C ALA A 146 -16.30 -24.39 10.08
N ALA A 147 -15.30 -23.86 10.75
CA ALA A 147 -14.81 -24.42 12.00
C ALA A 147 -15.70 -23.95 13.16
N PRO A 148 -15.98 -24.80 14.16
CA PRO A 148 -16.65 -24.35 15.38
C PRO A 148 -15.82 -23.24 16.05
N ALA A 149 -16.50 -22.24 16.61
CA ALA A 149 -15.85 -21.13 17.28
C ALA A 149 -15.04 -21.66 18.48
N PRO A 150 -13.79 -21.20 18.68
CA PRO A 150 -12.97 -21.66 19.78
C PRO A 150 -13.60 -21.29 21.13
N VAL A 151 -13.91 -22.33 21.91
CA VAL A 151 -14.31 -22.19 23.32
C VAL A 151 -13.01 -21.98 24.11
N PRO A 152 -12.91 -20.94 24.95
CA PRO A 152 -11.70 -20.74 25.73
C PRO A 152 -11.53 -21.93 26.69
N THR A 153 -10.39 -22.60 26.56
CA THR A 153 -9.97 -23.61 27.55
C THR A 153 -9.77 -22.89 28.88
N PRO A 154 -10.40 -23.31 29.99
CA PRO A 154 -10.21 -22.64 31.28
C PRO A 154 -8.72 -22.60 31.62
N SER A 155 -8.17 -21.40 31.74
CA SER A 155 -6.79 -21.18 32.17
C SER A 155 -6.64 -21.77 33.57
N ALA A 156 -5.75 -22.75 33.72
CA ALA A 156 -5.48 -23.36 35.02
C ALA A 156 -4.95 -22.28 35.98
N SER A 157 -5.77 -21.90 36.96
CA SER A 157 -5.37 -21.02 38.05
C SER A 157 -4.12 -21.58 38.72
N ALA A 158 -3.01 -20.85 38.66
CA ALA A 158 -1.77 -21.24 39.33
C ALA A 158 -2.05 -21.41 40.84
N LYS A 159 -1.98 -22.66 41.31
CA LYS A 159 -2.05 -23.01 42.73
C LYS A 159 -0.79 -22.46 43.43
N PRO A 160 -0.88 -21.82 44.60
CA PRO A 160 0.29 -21.24 45.28
C PRO A 160 1.30 -22.34 45.63
N THR A 161 2.53 -22.18 45.18
CA THR A 161 3.67 -23.06 45.49
C THR A 161 4.09 -22.82 46.94
N ALA A 162 3.98 -23.84 47.79
CA ALA A 162 4.47 -23.80 49.16
C ALA A 162 6.01 -23.93 49.23
N SER A 163 6.57 -23.18 50.18
CA SER A 163 7.99 -23.10 50.60
C SER A 163 8.64 -24.47 50.90
N PRO A 164 9.96 -24.66 50.70
CA PRO A 164 10.60 -25.96 50.83
C PRO A 164 10.84 -26.34 52.29
N SER A 165 10.58 -27.61 52.61
CA SER A 165 11.01 -28.25 53.86
C SER A 165 11.94 -29.43 53.54
N ALA A 166 12.98 -29.57 54.35
CA ALA A 166 14.13 -30.45 54.15
C ALA A 166 13.89 -31.92 54.59
N SER A 167 14.84 -32.78 54.17
CA SER A 167 15.16 -34.13 54.69
C SER A 167 14.24 -35.27 54.20
N ALA A 168 14.68 -36.49 53.86
CA ALA A 168 15.91 -37.23 54.14
C ALA A 168 16.25 -38.28 53.04
N SER A 169 17.49 -38.76 53.11
CA SER A 169 18.11 -39.93 52.44
C SER A 169 17.29 -41.24 52.57
N PRO A 170 17.36 -42.19 51.61
CA PRO A 170 18.30 -43.30 51.76
C PRO A 170 19.03 -43.77 50.47
N SER A 171 19.93 -44.71 50.73
CA SER A 171 21.11 -45.20 49.99
C SER A 171 20.85 -46.40 49.04
N ALA A 172 21.89 -46.67 48.24
CA ALA A 172 22.23 -47.87 47.43
C ALA A 172 21.51 -48.00 46.07
N THR A 173 22.16 -48.33 44.94
CA THR A 173 23.19 -49.38 44.76
C THR A 173 24.04 -49.09 43.51
N ALA A 174 25.33 -49.39 43.57
CA ALA A 174 26.30 -49.26 42.48
C ALA A 174 26.11 -50.34 41.39
N SER A 175 26.29 -49.95 40.12
CA SER A 175 26.43 -50.86 38.96
C SER A 175 27.41 -50.23 37.95
N PRO A 176 28.22 -51.02 37.22
CA PRO A 176 29.59 -50.66 36.88
C PRO A 176 29.77 -49.76 35.65
N SER A 177 30.86 -49.00 35.74
CA SER A 177 31.50 -48.11 34.77
C SER A 177 31.49 -48.62 33.33
N GLN A 178 30.91 -47.83 32.43
CA GLN A 178 31.27 -47.84 31.01
C GLN A 178 32.14 -46.62 30.70
N LYS A 179 33.33 -46.91 30.17
CA LYS A 179 34.30 -45.94 29.67
C LYS A 179 33.67 -45.09 28.55
N PRO A 180 33.55 -43.77 28.69
CA PRO A 180 32.99 -42.94 27.64
C PRO A 180 33.98 -42.81 26.47
N THR A 181 33.51 -43.21 25.29
CA THR A 181 34.08 -42.88 23.99
C THR A 181 33.98 -41.36 23.78
N PRO A 182 35.04 -40.66 23.32
CA PRO A 182 34.96 -39.21 23.09
C PRO A 182 33.90 -38.89 22.02
N SER A 183 32.87 -38.16 22.44
CA SER A 183 31.85 -37.59 21.56
C SER A 183 32.49 -36.50 20.69
N PRO A 184 32.20 -36.44 19.37
CA PRO A 184 32.73 -35.40 18.51
C PRO A 184 32.28 -34.02 19.00
N THR A 185 33.25 -33.14 19.22
CA THR A 185 33.05 -31.74 19.57
C THR A 185 32.23 -31.08 18.46
N ALA A 186 31.01 -30.62 18.79
CA ALA A 186 30.20 -29.84 17.87
C ALA A 186 30.96 -28.56 17.50
N SER A 187 31.37 -28.46 16.23
CA SER A 187 31.92 -27.24 15.65
C SER A 187 30.90 -26.12 15.82
N ALA A 188 31.33 -24.99 16.38
CA ALA A 188 30.48 -23.84 16.63
C ALA A 188 29.79 -23.42 15.33
N THR A 189 28.46 -23.53 15.29
CA THR A 189 27.65 -22.92 14.26
C THR A 189 27.91 -21.41 14.30
N PRO A 190 28.37 -20.77 13.21
CA PRO A 190 28.60 -19.34 13.20
C PRO A 190 27.28 -18.64 13.52
N THR A 191 27.27 -17.94 14.66
CA THR A 191 26.15 -17.12 15.09
C THR A 191 25.95 -16.04 14.03
N GLN A 192 24.81 -16.07 13.33
CA GLN A 192 24.47 -15.01 12.38
C GLN A 192 24.38 -13.70 13.15
N THR A 193 25.33 -12.80 12.89
CA THR A 193 25.26 -11.41 13.33
C THR A 193 24.04 -10.80 12.67
N ALA A 194 23.00 -10.49 13.45
CA ALA A 194 21.81 -9.85 12.94
C ALA A 194 22.21 -8.55 12.22
N THR A 195 22.05 -8.52 10.90
CA THR A 195 22.17 -7.30 10.11
C THR A 195 21.19 -6.29 10.70
N PRO A 196 21.63 -5.07 11.09
CA PRO A 196 20.74 -4.09 11.68
C PRO A 196 19.59 -3.85 10.71
N THR A 197 18.37 -4.13 11.14
CA THR A 197 17.18 -3.68 10.43
C THR A 197 17.32 -2.15 10.31
N PRO A 198 17.27 -1.56 9.11
CA PRO A 198 17.40 -0.12 8.96
C PRO A 198 16.34 0.51 9.86
N THR A 199 16.80 1.20 10.91
CA THR A 199 15.94 1.96 11.79
C THR A 199 15.10 2.86 10.88
N PRO A 200 13.75 2.85 10.97
CA PRO A 200 12.92 3.76 10.20
C PRO A 200 13.51 5.14 10.40
N THR A 201 14.07 5.70 9.33
CA THR A 201 14.61 7.05 9.36
C THR A 201 13.44 7.91 9.81
N THR A 202 13.57 8.55 10.97
CA THR A 202 12.55 9.48 11.46
C THR A 202 12.21 10.37 10.29
N ALA A 203 10.93 10.37 9.88
CA ALA A 203 10.45 11.24 8.82
C ALA A 203 11.09 12.60 9.04
N PRO A 204 11.85 13.16 8.08
CA PRO A 204 12.65 14.34 8.35
C PRO A 204 11.73 15.37 8.95
N THR A 205 12.07 15.78 10.17
CA THR A 205 11.35 16.79 10.91
C THR A 205 11.26 17.98 9.97
N GLN A 206 10.02 18.30 9.57
CA GLN A 206 9.73 19.44 8.72
C GLN A 206 10.53 20.64 9.27
N PRO A 207 11.37 21.31 8.46
CA PRO A 207 12.31 22.30 8.98
C PRO A 207 11.55 23.31 9.84
N ALA A 208 12.06 23.58 11.05
CA ALA A 208 11.35 24.25 12.14
C ALA A 208 10.96 25.73 11.88
N ASN A 209 11.27 26.26 10.70
CA ASN A 209 10.71 27.52 10.23
C ASN A 209 10.78 27.54 8.69
N PRO A 210 9.85 26.87 8.02
CA PRO A 210 9.91 26.81 6.58
C PRO A 210 9.42 28.16 6.04
N ASP A 211 10.19 28.70 5.11
CA ASP A 211 9.96 29.97 4.42
C ASP A 211 8.64 29.92 3.62
N TRP A 212 7.53 29.96 4.34
CA TRP A 212 6.17 29.77 3.85
C TRP A 212 5.45 31.10 3.73
N VAL A 213 4.67 31.22 2.68
CA VAL A 213 3.66 32.27 2.54
C VAL A 213 2.29 31.58 2.55
N GLN A 214 1.45 31.98 3.50
CA GLN A 214 0.10 31.44 3.59
C GLN A 214 -0.73 31.94 2.42
N TRP A 215 -1.51 31.05 1.79
CA TRP A 215 -2.49 31.42 0.77
C TRP A 215 -3.32 32.63 1.19
N SER A 216 -3.87 32.60 2.41
CA SER A 216 -4.72 33.66 2.96
C SER A 216 -4.03 35.01 3.13
N SER A 217 -2.70 35.06 3.16
CA SER A 217 -1.96 36.33 3.27
C SER A 217 -1.74 37.04 1.93
N ILE A 218 -1.87 36.34 0.80
CA ILE A 218 -1.54 36.89 -0.53
C ILE A 218 -2.65 36.71 -1.58
N ALA A 219 -3.54 35.75 -1.40
CA ALA A 219 -4.64 35.50 -2.31
C ALA A 219 -5.76 36.53 -2.13
N LYS A 220 -6.27 37.05 -3.25
CA LYS A 220 -7.43 37.94 -3.30
C LYS A 220 -8.68 37.17 -3.72
N PRO A 221 -9.90 37.62 -3.36
CA PRO A 221 -11.14 37.00 -3.83
C PRO A 221 -11.16 36.84 -5.36
N GLY A 222 -11.52 35.64 -5.82
CA GLY A 222 -11.58 35.31 -7.25
C GLY A 222 -10.26 34.90 -7.91
N GLN A 223 -9.12 35.00 -7.21
CA GLN A 223 -7.85 34.50 -7.74
C GLN A 223 -7.79 32.97 -7.65
N ASP A 224 -7.33 32.34 -8.74
CA ASP A 224 -6.96 30.93 -8.76
C ASP A 224 -5.50 30.74 -8.32
N ILE A 225 -5.06 29.48 -8.22
CA ILE A 225 -3.70 29.16 -7.78
C ILE A 225 -2.62 29.74 -8.70
N ASN A 226 -2.88 29.82 -10.00
CA ASN A 226 -1.93 30.39 -10.94
C ASN A 226 -1.71 31.87 -10.68
N ALA A 227 -2.78 32.64 -10.46
CA ALA A 227 -2.68 34.06 -10.15
C ALA A 227 -1.87 34.31 -8.87
N VAL A 228 -2.04 33.46 -7.85
CA VAL A 228 -1.29 33.55 -6.60
C VAL A 228 0.18 33.17 -6.78
N LEU A 229 0.49 32.13 -7.56
CA LEU A 229 1.86 31.69 -7.83
C LEU A 229 2.71 32.74 -8.55
N GLN A 230 2.10 33.71 -9.23
CA GLN A 230 2.80 34.85 -9.86
C GLN A 230 3.15 35.98 -8.88
N ASN A 231 2.75 35.88 -7.61
CA ASN A 231 3.04 36.92 -6.63
C ASN A 231 4.56 36.98 -6.31
N PRO A 232 5.23 38.13 -6.49
CA PRO A 232 6.67 38.26 -6.22
C PRO A 232 7.10 37.87 -4.79
N ALA A 233 6.19 37.96 -3.82
CA ALA A 233 6.45 37.55 -2.44
C ALA A 233 6.74 36.03 -2.29
N LEU A 234 6.39 35.22 -3.30
CA LEU A 234 6.68 33.78 -3.32
C LEU A 234 8.08 33.42 -3.84
N ALA A 235 8.85 34.39 -4.34
CA ALA A 235 10.20 34.12 -4.82
C ALA A 235 11.09 33.55 -3.70
N GLY A 236 11.63 32.35 -3.93
CA GLY A 236 12.41 31.57 -2.97
C GLY A 236 11.59 30.95 -1.82
N LYS A 237 10.27 31.16 -1.78
CA LYS A 237 9.36 30.72 -0.72
C LYS A 237 8.44 29.60 -1.20
N ILE A 238 7.79 28.95 -0.24
CA ILE A 238 6.81 27.88 -0.49
C ILE A 238 5.41 28.46 -0.27
N LEU A 239 4.48 28.21 -1.19
CA LEU A 239 3.07 28.53 -1.01
C LEU A 239 2.43 27.48 -0.10
N LYS A 240 1.86 27.89 1.03
CA LYS A 240 1.06 27.01 1.89
C LYS A 240 -0.44 27.19 1.62
N LEU A 241 -1.10 26.12 1.19
CA LEU A 241 -2.53 26.06 0.95
C LEU A 241 -3.25 25.52 2.18
N PRO A 242 -4.38 26.11 2.61
CA PRO A 242 -5.25 25.51 3.62
C PRO A 242 -5.97 24.27 3.07
N ALA A 243 -6.68 23.54 3.93
CA ALA A 243 -7.69 22.58 3.48
C ALA A 243 -8.75 23.29 2.60
N GLY A 244 -9.21 22.60 1.55
CA GLY A 244 -10.14 23.15 0.57
C GLY A 244 -9.87 22.66 -0.86
N VAL A 245 -10.72 23.09 -1.80
CA VAL A 245 -10.60 22.73 -3.22
C VAL A 245 -10.06 23.91 -4.01
N PHE A 246 -8.93 23.70 -4.68
CA PHE A 246 -8.27 24.66 -5.56
C PHE A 246 -8.41 24.20 -7.00
N GLU A 247 -9.34 24.82 -7.71
CA GLU A 247 -9.64 24.47 -9.09
C GLU A 247 -9.06 25.49 -10.06
N VAL A 248 -8.47 24.98 -11.14
CA VAL A 248 -8.14 25.78 -12.34
C VAL A 248 -8.99 25.31 -13.51
N SER A 249 -9.06 26.12 -14.56
CA SER A 249 -9.74 25.78 -15.80
C SER A 249 -8.74 25.73 -16.94
N ASN A 250 -8.86 24.71 -17.78
CA ASN A 250 -8.09 24.53 -19.01
C ASN A 250 -6.56 24.38 -18.83
N PHE A 251 -5.87 23.93 -19.88
CA PHE A 251 -4.41 23.89 -19.92
C PHE A 251 -3.88 25.19 -20.52
N LYS A 252 -2.92 25.84 -19.87
CA LYS A 252 -2.20 26.98 -20.44
C LYS A 252 -1.14 26.50 -21.42
N ASP A 253 -1.00 27.24 -22.52
CA ASP A 253 0.03 27.08 -23.55
C ASP A 253 0.18 25.63 -24.04
N GLN A 254 -0.94 24.90 -24.16
CA GLN A 254 -0.97 23.50 -24.60
C GLN A 254 -0.09 22.56 -23.74
N SER A 255 0.14 22.89 -22.47
CA SER A 255 1.05 22.09 -21.64
C SER A 255 0.63 21.91 -20.19
N LYS A 256 0.10 22.92 -19.52
CA LYS A 256 0.01 22.89 -18.05
C LYS A 256 -1.20 23.63 -17.53
N ALA A 257 -2.01 23.01 -16.68
CA ALA A 257 -3.12 23.73 -16.04
C ALA A 257 -2.61 24.60 -14.87
N ILE A 258 -1.63 24.10 -14.12
CA ILE A 258 -0.93 24.80 -13.05
C ILE A 258 0.56 24.82 -13.35
N GLU A 259 1.18 25.99 -13.30
CA GLU A 259 2.63 26.15 -13.39
C GLU A 259 3.16 26.62 -12.04
N VAL A 260 4.07 25.84 -11.45
CA VAL A 260 4.90 26.29 -10.32
C VAL A 260 6.10 27.01 -10.90
N PRO A 261 6.22 28.34 -10.76
CA PRO A 261 7.33 29.08 -11.35
C PRO A 261 8.67 28.58 -10.81
N SER A 262 9.71 28.67 -11.64
CA SER A 262 11.07 28.25 -11.26
C SER A 262 11.65 29.01 -10.07
N THR A 263 11.12 30.21 -9.80
CA THR A 263 11.46 31.05 -8.64
C THR A 263 10.72 30.66 -7.38
N VAL A 264 9.62 29.91 -7.45
CA VAL A 264 8.84 29.46 -6.29
C VAL A 264 9.40 28.12 -5.81
N LYS A 265 9.69 28.02 -4.52
CA LYS A 265 10.30 26.83 -3.92
C LYS A 265 9.33 25.65 -3.86
N GLY A 266 8.02 25.88 -3.87
CA GLY A 266 7.08 24.77 -3.85
C GLY A 266 5.67 25.11 -3.42
N ILE A 267 4.86 24.06 -3.31
CA ILE A 267 3.49 24.10 -2.79
C ILE A 267 3.35 23.04 -1.70
N VAL A 268 2.78 23.44 -0.56
CA VAL A 268 2.46 22.53 0.56
C VAL A 268 1.01 22.73 0.97
N GLY A 269 0.24 21.65 1.09
CA GLY A 269 -1.11 21.70 1.65
C GLY A 269 -1.16 21.37 3.15
N GLU A 270 -2.37 21.24 3.69
CA GLU A 270 -2.63 20.82 5.07
C GLU A 270 -2.89 19.31 5.20
N GLY A 271 -2.90 18.58 4.09
CA GLY A 271 -3.14 17.14 4.04
C GLY A 271 -4.01 16.76 2.86
N ARG A 272 -4.65 15.59 2.93
CA ARG A 272 -5.53 15.09 1.85
C ARG A 272 -6.78 15.94 1.63
N ASP A 273 -7.12 16.82 2.57
CA ASP A 273 -8.23 17.78 2.43
C ASP A 273 -7.85 19.04 1.64
N THR A 274 -6.56 19.24 1.32
CA THR A 274 -6.12 20.22 0.32
C THR A 274 -6.17 19.56 -1.06
N ILE A 275 -7.19 19.84 -1.85
CA ILE A 275 -7.43 19.23 -3.15
C ILE A 275 -7.06 20.19 -4.27
N ILE A 276 -6.21 19.76 -5.19
CA ILE A 276 -5.83 20.51 -6.38
C ILE A 276 -6.31 19.75 -7.61
N ARG A 277 -7.10 20.41 -8.48
CA ARG A 277 -7.63 19.77 -9.69
C ARG A 277 -7.94 20.75 -10.80
N MET A 278 -8.19 20.21 -11.99
CA MET A 278 -8.91 20.93 -13.03
C MET A 278 -10.42 20.77 -12.85
N LYS A 279 -11.18 21.83 -13.17
CA LYS A 279 -12.63 21.72 -13.32
C LYS A 279 -12.97 20.74 -14.43
N ALA A 280 -13.90 19.82 -14.17
CA ALA A 280 -14.32 18.82 -15.15
C ALA A 280 -14.83 19.49 -16.45
N ASN A 281 -14.49 18.90 -17.59
CA ASN A 281 -14.91 19.32 -18.92
C ASN A 281 -14.57 20.78 -19.26
N THR A 282 -13.44 21.29 -18.75
CA THR A 282 -12.98 22.66 -19.06
C THR A 282 -11.79 22.72 -20.01
N SER A 283 -11.17 21.58 -20.31
CA SER A 283 -10.11 21.54 -21.31
C SER A 283 -10.65 21.77 -22.71
N THR A 284 -9.98 22.64 -23.46
CA THR A 284 -10.26 22.90 -24.87
C THR A 284 -9.29 22.19 -25.81
N TYR A 285 -8.43 21.31 -25.28
CA TYR A 285 -7.32 20.69 -26.01
C TYR A 285 -7.56 19.25 -26.45
N ALA A 286 -8.82 18.81 -26.50
CA ALA A 286 -9.15 17.46 -26.95
C ALA A 286 -8.58 17.14 -28.34
N SER A 287 -8.58 18.10 -29.27
CA SER A 287 -8.03 17.94 -30.62
C SER A 287 -6.50 17.98 -30.69
N TRP A 288 -5.83 18.38 -29.61
CA TRP A 288 -4.37 18.54 -29.53
C TRP A 288 -3.68 17.37 -28.83
N VAL A 289 -4.43 16.55 -28.10
CA VAL A 289 -3.87 15.31 -27.57
C VAL A 289 -3.44 14.47 -28.77
N PRO A 290 -2.15 14.10 -28.88
CA PRO A 290 -1.65 13.38 -30.02
C PRO A 290 -2.56 12.19 -30.30
N ALA A 291 -3.03 12.07 -31.55
CA ALA A 291 -3.62 10.83 -32.00
C ALA A 291 -2.55 9.75 -31.82
N GLN A 292 -2.94 8.61 -31.25
CA GLN A 292 -2.05 7.48 -31.00
C GLN A 292 -1.31 7.12 -32.30
N GLY A 293 -0.02 7.48 -32.44
CA GLY A 293 0.80 7.15 -33.60
C GLY A 293 2.12 7.92 -33.81
N SER A 294 2.29 9.16 -33.32
CA SER A 294 3.52 9.96 -33.54
C SER A 294 4.73 9.64 -32.63
N GLY A 295 4.56 8.84 -31.57
CA GLY A 295 5.61 8.57 -30.58
C GLY A 295 5.85 9.67 -29.53
N ASP A 296 5.18 10.83 -29.64
CA ASP A 296 5.30 11.93 -28.68
C ASP A 296 4.53 11.69 -27.37
N THR A 297 5.13 12.01 -26.22
CA THR A 297 4.44 12.00 -24.93
C THR A 297 3.34 13.05 -24.90
N ASN A 298 2.20 12.75 -24.26
CA ASN A 298 1.17 13.74 -23.99
C ASN A 298 1.77 14.89 -23.16
N GLN A 299 1.70 16.11 -23.67
CA GLN A 299 2.32 17.29 -23.05
C GLN A 299 1.41 18.01 -22.05
N LEU A 300 0.16 17.58 -21.89
CA LEU A 300 -0.82 18.19 -20.99
C LEU A 300 -0.66 17.64 -19.57
N TYR A 301 -0.31 18.49 -18.61
CA TYR A 301 -0.15 18.18 -17.19
C TYR A 301 -1.09 19.02 -16.34
N VAL A 302 -1.75 18.44 -15.35
CA VAL A 302 -2.53 19.22 -14.36
C VAL A 302 -1.61 20.17 -13.62
N MET A 303 -0.42 19.70 -13.22
CA MET A 303 0.59 20.53 -12.56
C MET A 303 1.96 20.29 -13.18
N ARG A 304 2.67 21.39 -13.47
CA ARG A 304 4.05 21.35 -13.95
C ARG A 304 4.93 22.22 -13.07
N MET A 305 5.99 21.60 -12.56
CA MET A 305 7.07 22.24 -11.81
C MET A 305 8.36 21.95 -12.58
N ASN A 306 8.89 22.94 -13.28
CA ASN A 306 10.02 22.74 -14.20
C ASN A 306 11.10 23.80 -14.00
N ASN A 307 12.35 23.44 -14.28
CA ASN A 307 13.48 24.36 -14.32
C ASN A 307 13.71 25.11 -13.00
N GLY A 308 13.38 24.50 -11.86
CA GLY A 308 13.58 25.10 -10.54
C GLY A 308 15.02 25.57 -10.35
N THR A 309 15.21 26.80 -9.89
CA THR A 309 16.57 27.32 -9.62
C THR A 309 17.13 26.82 -8.29
N VAL A 310 16.26 26.25 -7.45
CA VAL A 310 16.55 25.67 -6.14
C VAL A 310 15.89 24.29 -6.03
N PRO A 311 16.27 23.45 -5.05
CA PRO A 311 15.51 22.24 -4.73
C PRO A 311 14.07 22.60 -4.37
N GLN A 312 13.11 22.05 -5.11
CA GLN A 312 11.68 22.38 -4.95
C GLN A 312 10.93 21.33 -4.14
N ILE A 313 9.75 21.68 -3.64
CA ILE A 313 8.94 20.83 -2.75
C ILE A 313 7.47 20.81 -3.19
N LEU A 314 6.91 19.61 -3.32
CA LEU A 314 5.46 19.40 -3.39
C LEU A 314 5.06 18.48 -2.24
N SER A 315 4.15 18.92 -1.37
CA SER A 315 3.76 18.07 -0.24
C SER A 315 2.37 18.29 0.36
N ASN A 316 1.82 17.27 1.02
CA ASN A 316 0.62 17.37 1.86
C ASN A 316 -0.63 17.84 1.11
N PHE A 317 -0.85 17.36 -0.11
CA PHE A 317 -2.09 17.65 -0.84
C PHE A 317 -2.54 16.44 -1.66
N TRP A 318 -3.77 16.52 -2.13
CA TRP A 318 -4.36 15.57 -3.06
C TRP A 318 -4.47 16.21 -4.44
N LEU A 319 -3.79 15.64 -5.44
CA LEU A 319 -4.03 15.97 -6.85
C LEU A 319 -5.09 15.04 -7.43
N GLN A 320 -6.21 15.60 -7.85
CA GLN A 320 -7.36 14.84 -8.35
C GLN A 320 -7.52 15.05 -9.85
N GLY A 321 -7.50 13.96 -10.62
CA GLY A 321 -7.93 13.96 -12.00
C GLY A 321 -9.46 14.07 -12.13
N THR A 322 -9.91 14.72 -13.19
CA THR A 322 -11.32 14.93 -13.53
C THR A 322 -11.55 14.66 -15.01
N THR A 323 -12.78 14.31 -15.40
CA THR A 323 -13.10 14.08 -16.81
C THR A 323 -12.81 15.33 -17.64
N GLN A 324 -11.99 15.21 -18.69
CA GLN A 324 -11.70 16.29 -19.66
C GLN A 324 -12.08 15.93 -21.10
N GLY A 325 -12.59 14.71 -21.34
CA GLY A 325 -12.89 14.21 -22.69
C GLY A 325 -11.65 13.79 -23.50
N HIS A 326 -10.46 13.84 -22.92
CA HIS A 326 -9.21 13.41 -23.52
C HIS A 326 -8.18 13.03 -22.44
N LEU A 327 -7.04 12.47 -22.86
CA LEU A 327 -5.95 12.10 -21.96
C LEU A 327 -5.16 13.31 -21.46
N TYR A 328 -4.61 13.21 -20.25
CA TYR A 328 -3.67 14.17 -19.68
C TYR A 328 -2.89 13.51 -18.53
N ASN A 329 -1.81 14.14 -18.09
CA ASN A 329 -0.96 13.72 -16.99
C ASN A 329 -1.32 14.46 -15.69
N GLY A 330 -0.97 13.89 -14.54
CA GLY A 330 -1.07 14.54 -13.24
C GLY A 330 0.01 15.60 -13.05
N ILE A 331 1.14 15.21 -12.45
CA ILE A 331 2.24 16.10 -12.08
C ILE A 331 3.46 15.84 -12.97
N MET A 332 4.10 16.90 -13.47
CA MET A 332 5.47 16.86 -13.98
C MET A 332 6.40 17.60 -13.04
N VAL A 333 7.50 16.94 -12.66
CA VAL A 333 8.65 17.55 -12.00
C VAL A 333 9.86 17.44 -12.93
N GLY A 334 10.13 18.53 -13.66
CA GLY A 334 11.15 18.57 -14.72
C GLY A 334 12.41 19.34 -14.32
N GLU A 335 13.55 18.90 -14.84
CA GLU A 335 14.87 19.54 -14.66
C GLU A 335 15.18 19.87 -13.18
N SER A 336 14.73 18.99 -12.29
CA SER A 336 14.74 19.23 -10.85
C SER A 336 16.14 19.23 -10.28
N LYS A 337 16.42 20.15 -9.36
CA LYS A 337 17.71 20.19 -8.64
C LYS A 337 17.81 19.07 -7.60
N PRO A 338 19.03 18.60 -7.29
CA PRO A 338 19.28 17.66 -6.20
C PRO A 338 18.57 18.05 -4.90
N GLY A 339 17.87 17.11 -4.27
CA GLY A 339 17.07 17.35 -3.07
C GLY A 339 15.64 17.82 -3.32
N THR A 340 15.21 17.99 -4.58
CA THR A 340 13.81 18.22 -4.91
C THR A 340 12.97 17.06 -4.38
N THR A 341 11.89 17.39 -3.65
CA THR A 341 11.11 16.41 -2.90
C THR A 341 9.64 16.47 -3.28
N VAL A 342 9.03 15.31 -3.52
CA VAL A 342 7.59 15.10 -3.58
C VAL A 342 7.20 14.20 -2.41
N SER A 343 6.36 14.66 -1.49
CA SER A 343 6.06 13.89 -0.28
C SER A 343 4.63 13.98 0.23
N ASN A 344 4.10 12.90 0.81
CA ASN A 344 2.76 12.88 1.41
C ASN A 344 1.68 13.40 0.44
N LEU A 345 1.72 12.92 -0.80
CA LEU A 345 0.73 13.24 -1.81
C LEU A 345 -0.22 12.06 -2.01
N LEU A 346 -1.47 12.40 -2.29
CA LEU A 346 -2.42 11.48 -2.91
C LEU A 346 -2.63 11.94 -4.36
N ILE A 347 -2.56 11.03 -5.33
CA ILE A 347 -2.84 11.30 -6.74
C ILE A 347 -3.89 10.30 -7.20
N THR A 348 -5.01 10.77 -7.75
CA THR A 348 -6.10 9.87 -8.18
C THR A 348 -6.64 10.24 -9.55
N GLY A 349 -7.23 9.27 -10.25
CA GLY A 349 -8.12 9.56 -11.38
C GLY A 349 -7.43 10.15 -12.61
N ILE A 350 -6.13 9.93 -12.80
CA ILE A 350 -5.42 10.41 -14.00
C ILE A 350 -5.71 9.46 -15.18
N PRO A 351 -6.31 9.97 -16.28
CA PRO A 351 -6.68 9.14 -17.41
C PRO A 351 -5.44 8.65 -18.15
N GLY A 352 -5.53 7.42 -18.66
CA GLY A 352 -4.54 6.82 -19.55
C GLY A 352 -5.21 5.84 -20.51
N ASN A 353 -4.47 5.29 -21.45
CA ASN A 353 -4.96 4.27 -22.38
C ASN A 353 -3.90 3.18 -22.64
N ALA A 354 -4.31 2.10 -23.30
CA ALA A 354 -3.44 0.99 -23.69
C ALA A 354 -2.55 1.29 -24.91
N GLY A 355 -2.53 2.54 -25.39
CA GLY A 355 -1.70 2.89 -26.54
C GLY A 355 -0.22 2.70 -26.20
N PHE A 356 0.45 1.82 -26.94
CA PHE A 356 1.91 1.86 -27.08
C PHE A 356 2.35 3.32 -27.38
N PRO A 357 3.57 3.75 -27.00
CA PRO A 357 4.02 5.13 -27.26
C PRO A 357 3.61 5.56 -28.68
N PRO A 358 2.74 6.58 -28.85
CA PRO A 358 2.37 7.63 -27.91
C PRO A 358 1.02 7.44 -27.21
N GLY A 359 1.03 7.53 -25.88
CA GLY A 359 -0.17 7.34 -25.06
C GLY A 359 0.12 7.28 -23.57
N GLU A 360 1.41 7.18 -23.19
CA GLU A 360 1.83 7.15 -21.79
C GLU A 360 1.59 8.52 -21.14
N THR A 361 0.46 8.60 -20.44
CA THR A 361 0.21 9.58 -19.40
C THR A 361 0.83 9.10 -18.11
N PHE A 362 1.17 10.04 -17.21
CA PHE A 362 1.71 9.76 -15.89
C PHE A 362 0.87 10.37 -14.77
N GLY A 363 0.75 9.66 -13.64
CA GLY A 363 0.27 10.26 -12.39
C GLY A 363 1.29 11.27 -11.84
N LEU A 364 2.54 10.84 -11.72
CA LEU A 364 3.71 11.65 -11.38
C LEU A 364 4.85 11.35 -12.35
N ASN A 365 5.33 12.34 -13.08
CA ASN A 365 6.44 12.24 -14.03
C ASN A 365 7.64 13.07 -13.54
N TRP A 366 8.76 12.42 -13.32
CA TRP A 366 10.05 13.07 -13.14
C TRP A 366 10.80 13.11 -14.47
N TRP A 367 11.24 14.28 -14.90
CA TRP A 367 11.88 14.45 -16.20
C TRP A 367 13.22 15.15 -16.08
N ARG A 368 14.31 14.52 -16.54
CA ARG A 368 15.66 15.14 -16.64
C ARG A 368 16.18 15.75 -15.33
N GLY A 369 15.84 15.15 -14.20
CA GLY A 369 16.30 15.60 -12.89
C GLY A 369 17.44 14.74 -12.34
N SER A 370 17.94 15.13 -11.16
CA SER A 370 18.81 14.25 -10.40
C SER A 370 18.60 14.33 -8.89
N ASN A 371 18.94 13.24 -8.19
CA ASN A 371 18.91 13.12 -6.73
C ASN A 371 17.57 13.57 -6.13
N SER A 372 16.47 13.17 -6.77
CA SER A 372 15.11 13.47 -6.33
C SER A 372 14.62 12.50 -5.27
N ILE A 373 13.69 12.96 -4.45
CA ILE A 373 13.09 12.16 -3.38
C ILE A 373 11.58 12.15 -3.56
N THR A 374 11.01 10.96 -3.79
CA THR A 374 9.56 10.72 -3.69
C THR A 374 9.30 9.91 -2.43
N ARG A 375 8.41 10.37 -1.53
CA ARG A 375 8.10 9.60 -0.33
C ARG A 375 6.68 9.70 0.18
N ASP A 376 6.17 8.63 0.77
CA ASP A 376 4.84 8.60 1.38
C ASP A 376 3.75 9.04 0.38
N VAL A 377 3.91 8.66 -0.89
CA VAL A 377 3.01 9.04 -1.99
C VAL A 377 2.10 7.87 -2.33
N GLU A 378 0.80 8.13 -2.45
CA GLU A 378 -0.19 7.19 -2.97
C GLU A 378 -0.68 7.63 -4.35
N ILE A 379 -0.72 6.70 -5.30
CA ILE A 379 -1.22 6.92 -6.66
C ILE A 379 -2.25 5.83 -6.99
N ASP A 380 -3.51 6.23 -7.06
CA ASP A 380 -4.67 5.36 -7.28
C ASP A 380 -5.24 5.58 -8.70
N GLY A 381 -5.36 4.51 -9.48
CA GLY A 381 -5.98 4.55 -10.81
C GLY A 381 -7.50 4.78 -10.81
N HIS A 382 -8.18 4.84 -9.68
CA HIS A 382 -9.63 5.06 -9.68
C HIS A 382 -10.03 6.51 -9.94
N ALA A 383 -11.09 6.67 -10.74
CA ALA A 383 -11.79 7.94 -10.85
C ALA A 383 -12.48 8.31 -9.51
N VAL A 384 -12.67 9.62 -9.29
CA VAL A 384 -13.25 10.16 -8.06
C VAL A 384 -14.21 11.29 -8.42
N THR A 385 -15.43 11.24 -7.89
CA THR A 385 -16.52 12.20 -8.24
C THR A 385 -16.78 13.26 -7.17
N GLY A 386 -16.15 13.16 -6.00
CA GLY A 386 -16.32 14.09 -4.89
C GLY A 386 -15.00 14.65 -4.37
N ASN A 387 -15.07 15.22 -3.16
CA ASN A 387 -13.93 15.85 -2.48
C ASN A 387 -13.41 15.00 -1.31
N THR A 388 -13.73 13.72 -1.27
CA THR A 388 -13.27 12.79 -0.24
C THR A 388 -12.75 11.53 -0.89
N TYR A 389 -11.73 10.90 -0.30
CA TYR A 389 -11.22 9.64 -0.84
C TYR A 389 -12.30 8.54 -0.90
N ALA A 390 -13.27 8.57 0.01
CA ALA A 390 -14.43 7.68 0.01
C ALA A 390 -15.32 7.83 -1.23
N SER A 391 -15.26 8.96 -1.95
CA SER A 391 -15.98 9.17 -3.23
C SER A 391 -15.32 8.51 -4.45
N ARG A 392 -14.37 7.61 -4.20
CA ARG A 392 -13.78 6.72 -5.20
C ARG A 392 -14.85 5.91 -5.92
N VAL A 393 -14.89 6.00 -7.25
CA VAL A 393 -15.86 5.27 -8.07
C VAL A 393 -15.35 3.85 -8.29
N THR A 394 -15.94 2.89 -7.59
CA THR A 394 -15.54 1.49 -7.73
C THR A 394 -15.83 0.98 -9.15
N GLY A 395 -14.81 0.46 -9.83
CA GLY A 395 -14.92 -0.10 -11.18
C GLY A 395 -14.64 0.90 -12.31
N ASP A 396 -14.60 2.20 -12.02
CA ASP A 396 -14.13 3.21 -12.98
C ASP A 396 -12.62 3.38 -12.84
N ILE A 397 -11.93 2.35 -13.33
CA ILE A 397 -10.47 2.29 -13.30
C ILE A 397 -9.94 3.03 -14.52
N VAL A 398 -9.42 4.22 -14.29
CA VAL A 398 -8.57 4.93 -15.25
C VAL A 398 -7.11 4.55 -14.97
N GLY A 399 -6.15 5.06 -15.74
CA GLY A 399 -4.77 4.85 -15.31
C GLY A 399 -3.74 5.08 -16.37
N ALA A 400 -3.14 6.25 -16.25
CA ALA A 400 -1.76 6.53 -16.57
C ALA A 400 -0.76 5.56 -15.91
N SER A 401 0.49 5.52 -16.39
CA SER A 401 1.62 5.06 -15.59
C SER A 401 1.62 5.80 -14.27
N PRO A 402 1.47 5.13 -13.11
CA PRO A 402 1.28 5.83 -11.84
C PRO A 402 2.45 6.77 -11.55
N ILE A 403 3.68 6.30 -11.75
CA ILE A 403 4.89 7.11 -11.59
C ILE A 403 5.90 6.80 -12.71
N GLY A 404 6.53 7.83 -13.25
CA GLY A 404 7.55 7.74 -14.29
C GLY A 404 8.80 8.53 -13.92
N TYR A 405 9.97 7.96 -14.22
CA TYR A 405 11.26 8.64 -14.20
C TYR A 405 11.86 8.58 -15.59
N ASN A 406 12.01 9.74 -16.22
CA ASN A 406 12.41 9.90 -17.61
C ASN A 406 13.73 10.66 -17.69
N SER A 407 14.79 9.99 -18.13
CA SER A 407 16.16 10.53 -18.18
C SER A 407 16.64 11.05 -16.82
N HIS A 408 16.41 10.31 -15.74
CA HIS A 408 16.67 10.76 -14.36
C HIS A 408 17.82 10.01 -13.70
N ASP A 409 18.65 10.73 -12.94
CA ASP A 409 19.78 10.16 -12.20
C ASP A 409 19.56 10.19 -10.69
N GLY A 410 19.75 9.08 -9.98
CA GLY A 410 19.68 9.07 -8.52
C GLY A 410 18.25 9.24 -7.98
N ALA A 411 17.26 8.65 -8.65
CA ALA A 411 15.86 8.66 -8.20
C ALA A 411 15.69 7.87 -6.90
N LYS A 412 15.10 8.46 -5.86
CA LYS A 412 14.87 7.79 -4.57
C LYS A 412 13.38 7.75 -4.21
N LEU A 413 12.84 6.55 -4.06
CA LEU A 413 11.43 6.32 -3.71
C LEU A 413 11.34 5.62 -2.35
N TYR A 414 10.59 6.19 -1.41
CA TYR A 414 10.39 5.63 -0.07
C TYR A 414 8.91 5.55 0.28
N ASN A 415 8.40 4.38 0.67
CA ASN A 415 6.98 4.22 1.06
C ASN A 415 6.00 4.75 -0.02
N VAL A 416 6.23 4.38 -1.28
CA VAL A 416 5.36 4.79 -2.38
C VAL A 416 4.36 3.68 -2.64
N TYR A 417 3.08 4.01 -2.69
CA TYR A 417 2.00 3.06 -2.97
C TYR A 417 1.34 3.41 -4.31
N THR A 418 1.52 2.56 -5.31
CA THR A 418 0.87 2.69 -6.61
C THR A 418 -0.09 1.54 -6.80
N HIS A 419 -1.32 1.82 -7.20
CA HIS A 419 -2.28 0.74 -7.39
C HIS A 419 -3.39 1.03 -8.38
N ASP A 420 -3.94 -0.08 -8.86
CA ASP A 420 -5.11 -0.10 -9.73
C ASP A 420 -4.96 0.73 -11.00
N SER A 421 -3.76 0.94 -11.54
CA SER A 421 -3.64 1.60 -12.85
C SER A 421 -4.22 0.71 -13.95
N ASN A 422 -5.09 1.26 -14.80
CA ASN A 422 -5.68 0.46 -15.85
C ASN A 422 -4.65 -0.03 -16.89
N TYR A 423 -3.76 0.87 -17.32
CA TYR A 423 -2.86 0.66 -18.45
C TYR A 423 -1.38 0.88 -18.14
N GLY A 424 -1.06 1.42 -16.97
CA GLY A 424 0.28 1.85 -16.63
C GLY A 424 1.00 0.98 -15.60
N MET A 425 2.28 1.28 -15.42
CA MET A 425 3.16 0.72 -14.39
C MET A 425 4.15 1.77 -13.90
N PRO A 426 4.74 1.60 -12.70
CA PRO A 426 5.92 2.37 -12.31
C PRO A 426 7.04 2.18 -13.35
N THR A 427 7.46 3.26 -14.00
CA THR A 427 8.40 3.21 -15.13
C THR A 427 9.67 4.03 -14.86
N PHE A 428 10.81 3.47 -15.22
CA PHE A 428 12.11 4.14 -15.27
C PHE A 428 12.63 4.05 -16.70
N TRP A 429 12.54 5.15 -17.44
CA TRP A 429 13.02 5.26 -18.82
C TRP A 429 14.30 6.08 -18.87
N GLN A 430 15.35 5.55 -19.51
CA GLN A 430 16.69 6.16 -19.61
C GLN A 430 17.22 6.67 -18.27
N SER A 431 16.90 5.98 -17.18
CA SER A 431 17.23 6.43 -15.83
C SER A 431 18.32 5.56 -15.22
N ASN A 432 19.06 6.12 -14.27
CA ASN A 432 20.19 5.45 -13.63
C ASN A 432 20.22 5.73 -12.12
N ASN A 433 20.90 4.86 -11.38
CA ASN A 433 21.09 4.99 -9.93
C ASN A 433 19.76 5.08 -9.15
N ALA A 434 18.72 4.38 -9.61
CA ALA A 434 17.40 4.39 -8.99
C ALA A 434 17.34 3.51 -7.74
N GLU A 435 16.72 4.01 -6.69
CA GLU A 435 16.59 3.35 -5.39
C GLU A 435 15.13 3.39 -4.94
N THR A 436 14.57 2.24 -4.57
CA THR A 436 13.22 2.15 -4.02
C THR A 436 13.20 1.33 -2.74
N TRP A 437 12.58 1.86 -1.70
CA TRP A 437 12.34 1.18 -0.43
C TRP A 437 10.86 1.18 -0.12
N ASN A 438 10.29 0.00 0.09
CA ASN A 438 8.86 -0.15 0.35
C ASN A 438 8.00 0.48 -0.76
N LEU A 439 8.40 0.27 -2.03
CA LEU A 439 7.55 0.58 -3.18
C LEU A 439 6.50 -0.51 -3.30
N GLN A 440 5.24 -0.17 -3.08
CA GLN A 440 4.11 -1.06 -3.27
C GLN A 440 3.51 -0.83 -4.67
N SER A 441 3.50 -1.86 -5.53
CA SER A 441 2.89 -1.81 -6.86
C SER A 441 1.83 -2.90 -6.98
N ILE A 442 0.57 -2.51 -6.91
CA ILE A 442 -0.55 -3.41 -6.62
C ILE A 442 -1.62 -3.26 -7.71
N ARG A 443 -1.90 -4.32 -8.48
CA ARG A 443 -2.92 -4.36 -9.55
C ARG A 443 -2.69 -3.34 -10.68
N ASN A 444 -1.43 -2.96 -10.88
CA ASN A 444 -0.96 -2.28 -12.09
C ASN A 444 -0.74 -3.30 -13.22
N VAL A 445 -0.43 -2.85 -14.43
CA VAL A 445 -0.16 -3.76 -15.56
C VAL A 445 1.07 -4.62 -15.27
N ILE A 446 2.16 -3.96 -14.87
CA ILE A 446 3.44 -4.54 -14.45
C ILE A 446 3.80 -3.97 -13.08
N GLY A 447 4.57 -4.74 -12.29
CA GLY A 447 5.06 -4.28 -11.00
C GLY A 447 6.02 -3.08 -11.12
N ILE A 448 7.12 -3.23 -11.85
CA ILE A 448 8.11 -2.18 -12.17
C ILE A 448 8.62 -2.40 -13.60
N ASN A 449 8.75 -1.33 -14.37
CA ASN A 449 9.33 -1.34 -15.70
C ASN A 449 10.59 -0.48 -15.76
N HIS A 450 11.66 -1.05 -16.33
CA HIS A 450 12.89 -0.36 -16.67
C HIS A 450 13.11 -0.42 -18.16
N GLU A 451 13.29 0.75 -18.77
CA GLU A 451 13.55 0.89 -20.19
C GLU A 451 14.81 1.72 -20.39
N ARG A 452 15.80 1.18 -21.07
CA ARG A 452 17.07 1.88 -21.35
C ARG A 452 17.79 2.36 -20.07
N SER A 453 17.52 1.72 -18.93
CA SER A 453 18.06 2.07 -17.62
C SER A 453 19.37 1.33 -17.33
N PHE A 454 20.30 1.95 -16.59
CA PHE A 454 21.66 1.42 -16.39
C PHE A 454 22.23 1.75 -14.99
N ASN A 455 23.44 1.24 -14.70
CA ASN A 455 24.11 1.30 -13.38
C ASN A 455 23.34 0.56 -12.27
N ILE A 456 23.55 0.96 -11.01
CA ILE A 456 23.05 0.29 -9.81
C ILE A 456 21.59 0.67 -9.60
N ILE A 457 20.72 -0.32 -9.61
CA ILE A 457 19.29 -0.14 -9.37
C ILE A 457 18.91 -1.00 -8.17
N HIS A 458 18.50 -0.36 -7.07
CA HIS A 458 18.16 -1.01 -5.81
C HIS A 458 16.66 -1.01 -5.58
N HIS A 459 16.02 -2.18 -5.58
CA HIS A 459 14.60 -2.28 -5.26
C HIS A 459 14.34 -3.15 -4.04
N ASN A 460 13.54 -2.64 -3.10
CA ASN A 460 12.86 -3.42 -2.07
C ASN A 460 11.33 -3.23 -2.20
N PRO A 461 10.69 -3.86 -3.20
CA PRO A 461 9.30 -3.60 -3.54
C PRO A 461 8.35 -4.67 -2.97
N VAL A 462 7.08 -4.28 -2.80
CA VAL A 462 5.96 -5.18 -2.52
C VAL A 462 5.07 -5.16 -3.77
N MET A 463 5.04 -6.25 -4.53
CA MET A 463 4.27 -6.31 -5.78
C MET A 463 3.10 -7.28 -5.66
N TYR A 464 1.90 -6.86 -6.08
CA TYR A 464 0.70 -7.68 -6.00
C TYR A 464 -0.14 -7.61 -7.27
N GLY A 465 -0.59 -8.76 -7.78
CA GLY A 465 -1.67 -8.81 -8.77
C GLY A 465 -1.41 -8.07 -10.07
N ALA A 466 -0.15 -8.03 -10.55
CA ALA A 466 0.18 -7.48 -11.86
C ALA A 466 -0.69 -8.15 -12.93
N LYS A 467 -1.40 -7.35 -13.74
CA LYS A 467 -2.39 -7.88 -14.70
C LYS A 467 -1.74 -8.80 -15.72
N ASP A 468 -0.53 -8.45 -16.15
CA ASP A 468 0.25 -9.25 -17.10
C ASP A 468 1.16 -10.27 -16.41
N ARG A 469 1.07 -10.38 -15.07
CA ARG A 469 1.83 -11.33 -14.26
C ARG A 469 3.34 -11.11 -14.29
N ILE A 470 3.79 -9.96 -14.80
CA ILE A 470 5.19 -9.53 -14.81
C ILE A 470 5.44 -8.68 -13.56
N GLN A 471 6.39 -9.09 -12.71
CA GLN A 471 6.78 -8.28 -11.56
C GLN A 471 7.78 -7.21 -11.97
N ILE A 472 8.88 -7.59 -12.62
CA ILE A 472 9.88 -6.64 -13.11
C ILE A 472 10.07 -6.87 -14.61
N GLN A 473 9.90 -5.81 -15.38
CA GLN A 473 10.37 -5.74 -16.75
C GLN A 473 11.67 -4.94 -16.77
N PHE A 474 12.72 -5.50 -17.36
CA PHE A 474 13.99 -4.82 -17.51
C PHE A 474 14.48 -4.92 -18.96
N MET A 475 14.46 -3.79 -19.64
CA MET A 475 14.89 -3.60 -21.01
C MET A 475 15.98 -2.55 -20.99
N SER A 476 17.20 -2.84 -21.44
CA SER A 476 18.21 -1.80 -21.57
C SER A 476 19.10 -2.02 -22.78
N ASP A 477 19.27 -0.95 -23.55
CA ASP A 477 20.18 -0.85 -24.70
C ASP A 477 21.37 0.09 -24.42
N GLN A 478 21.50 0.60 -23.18
CA GLN A 478 22.48 1.65 -22.80
C GLN A 478 23.63 1.15 -21.90
N GLY A 479 24.10 -0.08 -22.09
CA GLY A 479 25.25 -0.64 -21.37
C GLY A 479 24.88 -1.63 -20.27
N ASP A 480 25.83 -1.95 -19.39
CA ASP A 480 25.64 -2.95 -18.33
C ASP A 480 24.78 -2.36 -17.19
N GLY A 481 23.52 -2.77 -17.11
CA GLY A 481 22.64 -2.49 -15.97
C GLY A 481 22.82 -3.53 -14.85
N ASN A 482 22.96 -3.06 -13.61
CA ASN A 482 22.99 -3.91 -12.42
C ASN A 482 21.68 -3.75 -11.64
N LEU A 483 20.78 -4.71 -11.77
CA LEU A 483 19.56 -4.78 -10.98
C LEU A 483 19.82 -5.57 -9.69
N THR A 484 19.71 -4.90 -8.54
CA THR A 484 19.72 -5.51 -7.20
C THR A 484 18.32 -5.44 -6.61
N VAL A 485 17.71 -6.60 -6.34
CA VAL A 485 16.45 -6.66 -5.59
C VAL A 485 16.74 -7.16 -4.18
N ILE A 486 16.45 -6.33 -3.18
CA ILE A 486 16.71 -6.56 -1.75
C ILE A 486 15.43 -7.10 -1.10
N GLY A 487 15.54 -8.17 -0.30
CA GLY A 487 14.44 -8.65 0.57
C GLY A 487 13.73 -9.93 0.12
N ALA A 488 14.08 -10.51 -1.03
CA ALA A 488 13.57 -11.83 -1.43
C ALA A 488 14.32 -12.93 -0.66
N GLN A 489 13.65 -13.58 0.29
CA GLN A 489 14.16 -14.80 0.92
C GLN A 489 13.34 -15.97 0.35
N SER A 490 13.93 -17.10 -0.07
CA SER A 490 13.31 -18.42 -0.37
C SER A 490 12.68 -18.77 -1.75
N ASP A 491 12.54 -20.10 -1.98
CA ASP A 491 12.57 -20.87 -3.25
C ASP A 491 11.23 -21.22 -3.93
N THR A 492 10.11 -20.59 -3.57
CA THR A 492 8.77 -20.93 -4.11
C THR A 492 8.32 -19.93 -5.17
N TRP A 493 7.83 -20.42 -6.31
CA TRP A 493 7.39 -19.58 -7.43
C TRP A 493 6.22 -18.67 -7.06
N ILE A 494 6.23 -17.41 -7.54
CA ILE A 494 4.99 -16.62 -7.61
C ILE A 494 4.05 -17.35 -8.55
N SER A 495 3.04 -18.01 -7.99
CA SER A 495 1.86 -18.34 -8.78
C SER A 495 1.23 -17.01 -9.18
N PRO A 496 1.04 -16.73 -10.48
CA PRO A 496 0.36 -15.52 -10.93
C PRO A 496 -1.10 -15.41 -10.46
N SER A 497 -1.60 -16.44 -9.76
CA SER A 497 -2.91 -16.48 -9.12
C SER A 497 -2.87 -16.41 -7.58
N GLN A 498 -1.70 -16.29 -6.92
CA GLN A 498 -1.59 -16.20 -5.46
C GLN A 498 -0.83 -14.95 -4.99
N SER A 499 -1.29 -14.42 -3.85
CA SER A 499 -0.99 -13.08 -3.29
C SER A 499 0.06 -13.09 -2.17
N GLY A 500 0.96 -12.11 -2.11
CA GLY A 500 1.77 -11.81 -0.91
C GLY A 500 2.87 -10.74 -1.14
N PRO A 501 3.45 -10.15 -0.07
CA PRO A 501 4.68 -9.36 -0.19
C PRO A 501 5.84 -10.19 -0.76
N ILE A 502 6.90 -9.55 -1.26
CA ILE A 502 8.21 -10.20 -1.44
C ILE A 502 8.77 -10.47 -0.04
N GLY A 503 8.15 -11.41 0.65
CA GLY A 503 8.54 -11.90 1.95
C GLY A 503 9.21 -13.26 1.81
N VAL A 504 9.71 -13.75 2.95
CA VAL A 504 10.33 -15.07 3.10
C VAL A 504 9.44 -16.15 2.50
N GLY A 505 9.81 -16.65 1.32
CA GLY A 505 9.08 -17.62 0.53
C GLY A 505 9.30 -17.59 -0.99
N VAL A 506 9.67 -16.46 -1.60
CA VAL A 506 9.09 -16.08 -2.92
C VAL A 506 10.11 -15.75 -4.04
N LYS A 507 9.94 -16.34 -5.25
CA LYS A 507 10.73 -16.09 -6.49
C LYS A 507 10.10 -15.03 -7.41
N ILE A 508 10.92 -14.15 -8.00
CA ILE A 508 10.50 -13.04 -8.87
C ILE A 508 10.55 -13.45 -10.36
N ALA A 509 9.52 -13.15 -11.16
CA ALA A 509 9.61 -13.21 -12.62
C ALA A 509 10.17 -11.90 -13.17
N ILE A 510 11.32 -12.00 -13.83
CA ILE A 510 11.98 -10.89 -14.52
C ILE A 510 11.88 -11.17 -16.01
N LEU A 511 11.19 -10.30 -16.73
CA LEU A 511 11.09 -10.38 -18.19
C LEU A 511 12.13 -9.44 -18.82
N THR A 512 12.93 -9.99 -19.73
CA THR A 512 13.91 -9.22 -20.52
C THR A 512 13.64 -9.47 -22.00
N PRO A 513 12.64 -8.81 -22.60
CA PRO A 513 12.24 -9.12 -23.95
C PRO A 513 13.38 -8.83 -24.94
N THR A 514 13.64 -9.80 -25.80
CA THR A 514 14.70 -9.79 -26.80
C THR A 514 14.39 -8.92 -28.03
N ASN A 515 13.18 -8.36 -28.14
CA ASN A 515 12.60 -7.92 -29.41
C ASN A 515 12.59 -6.40 -29.69
N TYR A 516 13.58 -5.62 -29.22
CA TYR A 516 13.83 -4.33 -29.87
C TYR A 516 14.71 -4.57 -31.10
N ALA A 517 14.11 -4.48 -32.30
CA ALA A 517 14.74 -4.75 -33.59
C ALA A 517 15.73 -3.65 -34.05
N GLY A 518 16.55 -3.12 -33.12
CA GLY A 518 17.64 -2.19 -33.42
C GLY A 518 19.01 -2.89 -33.52
N PRO A 519 20.02 -2.25 -34.14
CA PRO A 519 21.37 -2.82 -34.29
C PRO A 519 22.10 -3.06 -32.94
N ASN A 520 21.57 -2.54 -31.85
CA ASN A 520 22.00 -2.84 -30.48
C ASN A 520 21.08 -3.92 -29.90
N THR A 521 21.30 -5.18 -30.29
CA THR A 521 20.53 -6.30 -29.77
C THR A 521 20.62 -6.35 -28.24
N ASN A 522 19.46 -6.35 -27.58
CA ASN A 522 19.24 -6.45 -26.14
C ASN A 522 19.77 -7.77 -25.54
N THR A 523 21.07 -7.99 -25.58
CA THR A 523 21.71 -8.97 -24.73
C THR A 523 22.04 -8.30 -23.41
N ILE A 524 21.15 -8.43 -22.43
CA ILE A 524 21.61 -8.51 -21.04
C ILE A 524 22.53 -9.73 -21.01
N LYS A 525 23.84 -9.48 -21.18
CA LYS A 525 24.86 -10.54 -21.34
C LYS A 525 25.04 -11.36 -20.07
N THR A 526 24.63 -10.80 -18.94
CA THR A 526 24.75 -11.40 -17.62
C THR A 526 23.39 -11.37 -16.95
N ALA A 527 22.88 -12.52 -16.57
CA ALA A 527 21.64 -12.61 -15.82
C ALA A 527 21.69 -11.71 -14.57
N PRO A 528 20.61 -10.98 -14.22
CA PRO A 528 20.62 -10.04 -13.10
C PRO A 528 20.99 -10.75 -11.79
N LYS A 529 21.86 -10.14 -10.98
CA LYS A 529 22.23 -10.72 -9.69
C LYS A 529 21.17 -10.36 -8.65
N VAL A 530 20.33 -11.32 -8.27
CA VAL A 530 19.35 -11.13 -7.20
C VAL A 530 20.01 -11.46 -5.87
N PHE A 531 20.29 -10.46 -5.05
CA PHE A 531 20.94 -10.65 -3.74
C PHE A 531 19.91 -10.73 -2.62
N GLN A 532 20.13 -11.60 -1.64
CA GLN A 532 19.42 -11.49 -0.36
C GLN A 532 19.82 -10.21 0.40
N ALA A 533 19.03 -9.82 1.39
CA ALA A 533 19.26 -8.59 2.17
C ALA A 533 20.60 -8.57 2.93
N ASP A 534 21.21 -9.73 3.16
CA ASP A 534 22.54 -9.88 3.78
C ASP A 534 23.69 -9.83 2.76
N GLY A 535 23.38 -9.72 1.46
CA GLY A 535 24.35 -9.67 0.36
C GLY A 535 24.97 -11.02 -0.04
N THR A 536 24.56 -12.14 0.57
CA THR A 536 25.37 -13.38 0.50
C THR A 536 24.90 -14.42 -0.53
N THR A 537 23.69 -14.33 -1.08
CA THR A 537 23.15 -15.42 -1.92
C THR A 537 22.36 -14.93 -3.14
N ALA A 538 22.61 -15.58 -4.29
CA ALA A 538 21.80 -15.46 -5.50
C ALA A 538 20.49 -16.24 -5.32
N VAL A 539 19.34 -15.56 -5.26
CA VAL A 539 18.02 -16.21 -5.14
C VAL A 539 17.71 -16.94 -6.46
N PRO A 540 17.10 -18.14 -6.48
CA PRO A 540 16.70 -18.76 -7.74
C PRO A 540 15.57 -17.97 -8.41
N TYR A 541 15.88 -17.24 -9.47
CA TYR A 541 14.92 -16.55 -10.32
C TYR A 541 14.76 -17.28 -11.66
N LEU A 542 13.57 -17.18 -12.26
CA LEU A 542 13.42 -17.54 -13.66
C LEU A 542 13.75 -16.33 -14.49
N TRP A 543 14.81 -16.47 -15.27
CA TRP A 543 15.11 -15.57 -16.35
C TRP A 543 14.48 -16.12 -17.62
N ALA A 544 13.47 -15.42 -18.13
CA ALA A 544 12.86 -15.72 -19.42
C ALA A 544 13.28 -14.64 -20.42
N HIS A 545 13.95 -15.07 -21.47
CA HIS A 545 14.36 -14.27 -22.63
C HIS A 545 13.29 -14.20 -23.71
#